data_AF-A0A3Q8UR87-F1
#
_entry.id   AF-A0A3Q8UR87-F1
#
_cell.length_a   1.000
_cell.length_b   1.000
_cell.length_c   1.000
_cell.angle_alpha   90.00
_cell.angle_beta   90.00
_cell.angle_gamma   90.00
#
_symmetry.space_group_name_H-M   'P 1'
#
loop_
_entity.id
_entity.type
_entity.pdbx_description
1 polymer ?
#
loop_
_entity_poly.entity_id
_entity_poly.type
_entity_poly.pdbx_seq_one_letter_code
_entity_poly.pdbx_strand_id
1 'polypeptide(L)'
;MADGRGAREVGDRELAALLADEALMEMRSVARRARVSADGDAPAEAVVRLGEAADFCRDMLLVSRSSSRRPFRSTPSRRQRAMAKRPMSYRWQTYGPERRAWILDHVERAGLRWTPPPPLPTPRKGPPTLGLRQRLAMLAGWPVRTPPGRRRLPRRARVLKAVDSGTLRALYEEAEHRRLGLGKGGAWLDTHLMSDATHFLFPDPADYYWPDPDAGRPWWQCRVLLRMVDGEQVNGLLAVMPETYVALPSTVPRPRQHLIARTARLTERDTYLWGRDHKAGCGPGTCGYRSPVEERLFPLLPDPQDGPDQD
;
A
#
# COMPACT_ATOMS: atom_id res chain seq x y z
N MET A 1 37.13 30.83 11.84
CA MET A 1 36.36 31.35 10.69
C MET A 1 35.60 30.19 10.08
N ALA A 2 34.31 30.05 10.39
CA ALA A 2 33.47 29.04 9.75
C ALA A 2 33.19 29.52 8.32
N ASP A 3 33.72 28.80 7.32
CA ASP A 3 33.51 29.06 5.91
C ASP A 3 32.00 29.05 5.63
N GLY A 4 31.45 30.22 5.30
CA GLY A 4 30.02 30.50 5.16
C GLY A 4 29.40 29.89 3.91
N ARG A 5 29.70 28.61 3.60
CA ARG A 5 29.00 27.89 2.54
C ARG A 5 27.57 27.64 2.99
N GLY A 6 26.66 28.45 2.47
CA GLY A 6 25.22 28.26 2.66
C GLY A 6 24.83 26.82 2.33
N ALA A 7 24.08 26.20 3.24
CA ALA A 7 23.65 24.82 3.08
C ALA A 7 22.90 24.63 1.75
N ARG A 8 23.26 23.57 1.02
CA ARG A 8 22.82 23.33 -0.36
C ARG A 8 21.41 22.75 -0.38
N GLU A 9 20.50 23.38 -1.12
CA GLU A 9 19.14 22.84 -1.30
C GLU A 9 19.15 21.57 -2.17
N VAL A 10 18.46 20.53 -1.72
CA VAL A 10 18.35 19.25 -2.44
C VAL A 10 16.91 18.81 -2.61
N GLY A 11 16.61 18.21 -3.76
CA GLY A 11 15.30 17.62 -4.04
C GLY A 11 15.17 16.19 -3.49
N ASP A 12 13.92 15.70 -3.39
CA ASP A 12 13.60 14.37 -2.87
C ASP A 12 14.39 13.21 -3.51
N ARG A 13 14.60 13.25 -4.84
CA ARG A 13 15.30 12.16 -5.56
C ARG A 13 16.79 12.14 -5.25
N GLU A 14 17.39 13.32 -5.17
CA GLU A 14 18.79 13.47 -4.86
C GLU A 14 19.07 13.07 -3.42
N LEU A 15 18.25 13.57 -2.48
CA LEU A 15 18.34 13.14 -1.09
C LEU A 15 18.17 11.63 -0.97
N ALA A 16 17.21 11.02 -1.67
CA ALA A 16 17.04 9.58 -1.64
C ALA A 16 18.28 8.84 -2.17
N ALA A 17 18.98 9.34 -3.20
CA ALA A 17 20.21 8.73 -3.67
C ALA A 17 21.31 8.77 -2.58
N LEU A 18 21.46 9.89 -1.88
CA LEU A 18 22.41 10.04 -0.77
C LEU A 18 22.07 9.10 0.39
N LEU A 19 20.80 9.07 0.82
CA LEU A 19 20.35 8.21 1.91
C LEU A 19 20.50 6.71 1.57
N ALA A 20 20.38 6.34 0.30
CA ALA A 20 20.66 4.97 -0.14
C ALA A 20 22.12 4.57 0.05
N ASP A 21 23.05 5.49 -0.22
CA ASP A 21 24.49 5.28 -0.01
C ASP A 21 24.83 5.19 1.49
N GLU A 22 24.25 6.07 2.30
CA GLU A 22 24.40 6.03 3.77
C GLU A 22 23.91 4.70 4.37
N ALA A 23 22.78 4.18 3.88
CA ALA A 23 22.27 2.88 4.29
C ALA A 23 23.19 1.73 3.88
N LEU A 24 23.85 1.83 2.72
CA LEU A 24 24.86 0.86 2.30
C LEU A 24 26.10 0.90 3.19
N MET A 25 26.52 2.09 3.61
CA MET A 25 27.62 2.27 4.56
C MET A 25 27.26 1.73 5.95
N GLU A 26 26.03 1.93 6.41
CA GLU A 26 25.51 1.33 7.64
C GLU A 26 25.56 -0.21 7.55
N MET A 27 25.08 -0.81 6.45
CA MET A 27 25.15 -2.25 6.26
C MET A 27 26.59 -2.78 6.35
N ARG A 28 27.54 -2.11 5.70
CA ARG A 28 28.97 -2.49 5.77
C ARG A 28 29.52 -2.39 7.19
N SER A 29 29.17 -1.33 7.92
CA SER A 29 29.59 -1.12 9.31
C SER A 29 29.05 -2.21 10.24
N VAL A 30 27.76 -2.54 10.13
CA VAL A 30 27.12 -3.62 10.91
C VAL A 30 27.75 -4.97 10.60
N ALA A 31 27.93 -5.32 9.32
CA ALA A 31 28.56 -6.57 8.92
C ALA A 31 30.01 -6.69 9.42
N ARG A 32 30.78 -5.59 9.39
CA ARG A 32 32.15 -5.58 9.91
C ARG A 32 32.19 -5.80 11.42
N ARG A 33 31.32 -5.11 12.19
CA ARG A 33 31.25 -5.28 13.65
C ARG A 33 30.83 -6.70 14.04
N ALA A 34 29.84 -7.26 13.35
CA ALA A 34 29.38 -8.62 13.57
C ALA A 34 30.48 -9.67 13.34
N ARG A 35 31.43 -9.43 12.42
CA ARG A 35 32.57 -10.33 12.18
C ARG A 35 33.64 -10.26 13.27
N VAL A 36 33.77 -9.14 13.96
CA VAL A 36 34.81 -8.90 14.97
C VAL A 36 34.32 -9.26 16.37
N SER A 37 33.00 -9.26 16.59
CA SER A 37 32.39 -9.64 17.88
C SER A 37 32.60 -11.13 18.14
N ALA A 38 33.27 -11.47 19.24
CA ALA A 38 33.47 -12.84 19.70
C ALA A 38 32.24 -13.41 20.43
N ASP A 39 31.31 -12.54 20.85
CA ASP A 39 30.09 -12.94 21.56
C ASP A 39 28.99 -13.41 20.59
N GLY A 40 28.52 -14.64 20.82
CA GLY A 40 27.56 -15.37 19.98
C GLY A 40 26.14 -14.81 19.94
N ASP A 41 25.81 -13.79 20.73
CA ASP A 41 24.49 -13.13 20.74
C ASP A 41 24.39 -11.94 19.74
N ALA A 42 25.53 -11.38 19.32
CA ALA A 42 25.62 -10.33 18.30
C ALA A 42 25.10 -10.68 16.87
N PRO A 43 25.05 -11.95 16.41
CA PRO A 43 24.64 -12.28 15.04
C PRO A 43 23.17 -11.99 14.73
N ALA A 44 22.26 -12.23 15.68
CA ALA A 44 20.81 -12.12 15.43
C ALA A 44 20.39 -10.65 15.26
N GLU A 45 20.82 -9.76 16.17
CA GLU A 45 20.57 -8.33 16.08
C GLU A 45 21.21 -7.72 14.83
N ALA A 46 22.44 -8.14 14.49
CA ALA A 46 23.11 -7.70 13.27
C ALA A 46 22.32 -8.09 12.01
N VAL A 47 21.77 -9.30 11.96
CA VAL A 47 20.92 -9.75 10.83
C VAL A 47 19.66 -8.90 10.71
N VAL A 48 18.97 -8.61 11.81
CA VAL A 48 17.79 -7.73 11.81
C VAL A 48 18.15 -6.35 11.29
N ARG A 49 19.20 -5.72 11.82
CA ARG A 49 19.64 -4.38 11.42
C ARG A 49 20.09 -4.32 9.96
N LEU A 50 20.78 -5.36 9.48
CA LEU A 50 21.14 -5.50 8.06
C LEU A 50 19.89 -5.58 7.17
N GLY A 51 18.88 -6.34 7.58
CA GLY A 51 17.60 -6.44 6.88
C GLY A 51 16.90 -5.08 6.77
N GLU A 52 16.81 -4.34 7.88
CA GLU A 52 16.20 -3.01 7.92
C GLU A 52 16.93 -2.01 7.03
N ALA A 53 18.27 -1.97 7.10
CA ALA A 53 19.08 -1.06 6.28
C ALA A 53 19.01 -1.43 4.79
N ALA A 54 18.94 -2.73 4.45
CA ALA A 54 18.77 -3.19 3.08
C ALA A 54 17.40 -2.79 2.50
N ASP A 55 16.33 -2.97 3.28
CA ASP A 55 14.98 -2.57 2.89
C ASP A 55 14.89 -1.04 2.68
N PHE A 56 15.48 -0.26 3.58
CA PHE A 56 15.55 1.19 3.45
C PHE A 56 16.36 1.62 2.22
N CYS A 57 17.54 1.03 1.98
CA CYS A 57 18.36 1.30 0.81
C CYS A 57 17.59 1.02 -0.49
N ARG A 58 16.94 -0.15 -0.59
CA ARG A 58 16.10 -0.51 -1.73
C ARG A 58 15.00 0.53 -1.96
N ASP A 59 14.32 0.94 -0.88
CA ASP A 59 13.24 1.90 -0.95
C ASP A 59 13.72 3.28 -1.44
N MET A 60 14.88 3.73 -0.99
CA MET A 60 15.51 4.97 -1.44
C MET A 60 15.97 4.90 -2.91
N LEU A 61 16.52 3.77 -3.34
CA LEU A 61 16.87 3.54 -4.75
C LEU A 61 15.63 3.56 -5.66
N LEU A 62 14.48 3.04 -5.19
CA LEU A 62 13.22 3.14 -5.93
C LEU A 62 12.77 4.60 -6.07
N VAL A 63 12.91 5.41 -5.02
CA VAL A 63 12.58 6.84 -5.06
C VAL A 63 13.51 7.59 -6.00
N SER A 64 14.82 7.41 -5.88
CA SER A 64 15.82 8.13 -6.68
C SER A 64 15.72 7.80 -8.18
N ARG A 65 15.47 6.52 -8.50
CA ARG A 65 15.35 6.04 -9.88
C ARG A 65 13.96 6.18 -10.48
N SER A 66 12.97 6.63 -9.70
CA SER A 66 11.63 6.88 -10.21
C SER A 66 11.65 8.02 -11.23
N SER A 67 11.80 7.67 -12.50
CA SER A 67 11.54 8.62 -13.59
C SER A 67 10.11 9.11 -13.44
N SER A 68 9.85 10.36 -13.83
CA SER A 68 8.50 10.91 -13.98
C SER A 68 7.78 10.25 -15.15
N ARG A 69 7.77 8.91 -15.20
CA ARG A 69 7.12 8.11 -16.23
C ARG A 69 5.68 8.61 -16.30
N ARG A 70 5.34 9.15 -17.47
CA ARG A 70 3.98 9.57 -17.79
C ARG A 70 3.05 8.42 -17.38
N PRO A 71 2.08 8.65 -16.48
CA PRO A 71 1.15 7.59 -16.13
C PRO A 71 0.48 7.06 -17.40
N PHE A 72 0.46 5.74 -17.55
CA PHE A 72 -0.29 5.08 -18.61
C PHE A 72 -1.76 5.52 -18.55
N ARG A 73 -2.22 6.23 -19.60
CA ARG A 73 -3.61 6.51 -20.08
C ARG A 73 -4.73 6.74 -19.04
N SER A 74 -4.44 6.85 -17.76
CA SER A 74 -5.39 6.98 -16.67
C SER A 74 -5.07 8.24 -15.88
N THR A 75 -6.12 8.95 -15.47
CA THR A 75 -5.99 10.14 -14.63
C THR A 75 -5.36 9.73 -13.30
N PRO A 76 -4.17 10.26 -12.93
CA PRO A 76 -3.53 9.89 -11.67
C PRO A 76 -4.39 10.36 -10.49
N SER A 77 -4.44 9.56 -9.43
CA SER A 77 -5.11 9.92 -8.18
C SER A 77 -4.48 11.17 -7.53
N ARG A 78 -5.13 11.77 -6.52
CA ARG A 78 -4.54 12.92 -5.80
C ARG A 78 -3.25 12.49 -5.11
N ARG A 79 -3.27 11.32 -4.49
CA ARG A 79 -2.09 10.70 -3.89
C ARG A 79 -0.96 10.48 -4.90
N GLN A 80 -1.25 9.91 -6.07
CA GLN A 80 -0.25 9.71 -7.12
C GLN A 80 0.34 11.03 -7.62
N ARG A 81 -0.48 12.08 -7.77
CA ARG A 81 0.00 13.42 -8.12
C ARG A 81 0.89 14.02 -7.03
N ALA A 82 0.52 13.88 -5.76
CA ALA A 82 1.34 14.31 -4.64
C ALA A 82 2.69 13.59 -4.61
N MET A 83 2.70 12.26 -4.78
CA MET A 83 3.94 11.47 -4.86
C MET A 83 4.78 11.79 -6.10
N ALA A 84 4.16 12.11 -7.24
CA ALA A 84 4.90 12.53 -8.42
C ALA A 84 5.60 13.89 -8.21
N LYS A 85 4.95 14.82 -7.49
CA LYS A 85 5.52 16.13 -7.13
C LYS A 85 6.60 16.01 -6.06
N ARG A 86 6.39 15.14 -5.07
CA ARG A 86 7.26 14.91 -3.91
C ARG A 86 7.49 13.41 -3.72
N PRO A 87 8.45 12.79 -4.45
CA PRO A 87 8.70 11.34 -4.44
C PRO A 87 8.94 10.72 -3.05
N MET A 88 9.44 11.50 -2.08
CA MET A 88 9.64 11.03 -0.71
C MET A 88 8.36 10.99 0.13
N SER A 89 7.23 11.56 -0.34
CA SER A 89 6.01 11.75 0.47
C SER A 89 5.50 10.48 1.13
N TYR A 90 5.43 9.39 0.36
CA TYR A 90 4.97 8.11 0.89
C TYR A 90 5.93 7.61 1.96
N ARG A 91 7.22 7.48 1.63
CA ARG A 91 8.25 6.96 2.53
C ARG A 91 8.34 7.75 3.82
N TRP A 92 8.39 9.07 3.71
CA TRP A 92 8.37 9.96 4.86
C TRP A 92 7.21 9.67 5.81
N GLN A 93 5.99 9.53 5.28
CA GLN A 93 4.79 9.31 6.11
C GLN A 93 4.65 7.89 6.62
N THR A 94 5.26 6.92 5.97
CA THR A 94 5.29 5.53 6.42
C THR A 94 6.39 5.29 7.45
N TYR A 95 7.49 6.05 7.41
CA TYR A 95 8.55 5.90 8.39
C TYR A 95 8.12 6.34 9.78
N GLY A 96 8.58 5.58 10.79
CA GLY A 96 8.45 5.91 12.19
C GLY A 96 9.30 7.11 12.60
N PRO A 97 9.09 7.65 13.82
CA PRO A 97 9.77 8.85 14.29
C PRO A 97 11.29 8.73 14.29
N GLU A 98 11.84 7.60 14.72
CA GLU A 98 13.30 7.35 14.74
C GLU A 98 13.92 7.45 13.34
N ARG A 99 13.31 6.80 12.34
CA ARG A 99 13.83 6.86 10.97
C ARG A 99 13.70 8.26 10.37
N ARG A 100 12.65 9.01 10.71
CA ARG A 100 12.52 10.42 10.30
C ARG A 100 13.60 11.30 10.92
N ALA A 101 13.87 11.12 12.21
CA ALA A 101 14.94 11.82 12.92
C ALA A 101 16.31 11.50 12.29
N TRP A 102 16.57 10.21 12.01
CA TRP A 102 17.78 9.76 11.33
C TRP A 102 17.96 10.43 9.95
N ILE A 103 16.90 10.57 9.15
CA ILE A 103 16.97 11.28 7.86
C ILE A 103 17.34 12.75 8.06
N LEU A 104 16.70 13.43 9.02
CA LEU A 104 16.95 14.85 9.29
C LEU A 104 18.37 15.10 9.79
N ASP A 105 18.88 14.23 10.66
CA ASP A 105 20.27 14.27 11.13
C ASP A 105 21.28 14.12 9.98
N HIS A 106 21.03 13.23 9.02
CA HIS A 106 21.90 13.09 7.84
C HIS A 106 21.84 14.31 6.92
N VAL A 107 20.66 14.92 6.75
CA VAL A 107 20.50 16.17 6.00
C VAL A 107 21.34 17.28 6.65
N GLU A 108 21.27 17.42 7.97
CA GLU A 108 22.03 18.41 8.73
C GLU A 108 23.54 18.16 8.66
N ARG A 109 24.00 16.94 8.96
CA ARG A 109 25.43 16.58 8.92
C ARG A 109 26.05 16.74 7.53
N ALA A 110 25.28 16.53 6.47
CA ALA A 110 25.73 16.74 5.10
C ALA A 110 25.69 18.22 4.66
N GLY A 111 25.26 19.14 5.54
CA GLY A 111 25.12 20.57 5.21
C GLY A 111 24.08 20.82 4.12
N LEU A 112 23.01 20.01 4.09
CA LEU A 112 21.96 20.09 3.09
C LEU A 112 20.72 20.79 3.67
N ARG A 113 19.96 21.44 2.79
CA ARG A 113 18.61 21.91 3.08
C ARG A 113 17.61 21.05 2.34
N TRP A 114 16.76 20.38 3.10
CA TRP A 114 15.64 19.62 2.57
C TRP A 114 14.42 19.85 3.45
N THR A 115 13.28 20.19 2.83
CA THR A 115 12.02 20.36 3.55
C THR A 115 11.24 19.06 3.47
N PRO A 116 10.84 18.44 4.59
CA PRO A 116 9.99 17.26 4.56
C PRO A 116 8.73 17.45 3.71
N PRO A 117 8.29 16.40 2.99
CA PRO A 117 7.09 16.50 2.17
C PRO A 117 5.85 16.67 3.05
N PRO A 118 4.85 17.45 2.60
CA PRO A 118 3.60 17.60 3.35
C PRO A 118 2.87 16.26 3.47
N PRO A 119 1.92 16.14 4.42
CA PRO A 119 1.02 14.99 4.51
C PRO A 119 0.38 14.66 3.14
N LEU A 120 0.22 13.36 2.85
CA LEU A 120 -0.45 12.91 1.64
C LEU A 120 -1.90 13.33 1.77
N PRO A 121 -2.58 13.64 0.65
CA PRO A 121 -4.00 13.92 0.68
C PRO A 121 -4.73 12.82 1.45
N THR A 122 -5.57 13.24 2.40
CA THR A 122 -6.39 12.30 3.17
C THR A 122 -7.19 11.46 2.18
N PRO A 123 -7.12 10.12 2.27
CA PRO A 123 -7.89 9.28 1.38
C PRO A 123 -9.37 9.65 1.46
N ARG A 124 -10.01 9.82 0.31
CA ARG A 124 -11.46 10.01 0.30
C ARG A 124 -12.12 8.76 0.85
N LYS A 125 -13.00 8.93 1.82
CA LYS A 125 -13.93 7.88 2.23
C LYS A 125 -14.97 7.68 1.14
N GLY A 126 -15.33 6.43 0.88
CA GLY A 126 -16.34 6.05 -0.10
C GLY A 126 -15.84 5.88 -1.54
N PRO A 127 -16.71 5.39 -2.43
CA PRO A 127 -16.36 5.09 -3.81
C PRO A 127 -16.04 6.38 -4.59
N PRO A 128 -15.08 6.34 -5.53
CA PRO A 128 -14.76 7.49 -6.36
C PRO A 128 -15.94 7.85 -7.26
N THR A 129 -16.20 9.15 -7.42
CA THR A 129 -17.17 9.64 -8.41
C THR A 129 -16.62 9.42 -9.83
N LEU A 130 -17.39 8.71 -10.66
CA LEU A 130 -17.02 8.44 -12.05
C LEU A 130 -17.76 9.33 -13.02
N GLY A 131 -17.01 10.06 -13.86
CA GLY A 131 -17.57 10.87 -14.95
C GLY A 131 -18.16 10.03 -16.09
N LEU A 132 -18.96 10.64 -16.97
CA LEU A 132 -19.65 9.92 -18.06
C LEU A 132 -18.69 9.19 -19.01
N ARG A 133 -17.64 9.87 -19.51
CA ARG A 133 -16.60 9.25 -20.36
C ARG A 133 -15.92 8.05 -19.67
N GLN A 134 -15.73 8.17 -18.36
CA GLN A 134 -15.13 7.14 -17.54
C GLN A 134 -16.05 5.92 -17.42
N ARG A 135 -17.38 6.13 -17.34
CA ARG A 135 -18.38 5.06 -17.36
C ARG A 135 -18.48 4.38 -18.73
N LEU A 136 -18.48 5.15 -19.82
CA LEU A 136 -18.54 4.61 -21.18
C LEU A 136 -17.30 3.77 -21.53
N ALA A 137 -16.12 4.19 -21.09
CA ALA A 137 -14.88 3.41 -21.27
C ALA A 137 -14.90 2.04 -20.56
N MET A 138 -15.84 1.79 -19.63
CA MET A 138 -16.01 0.51 -18.95
C MET A 138 -16.72 -0.54 -19.81
N LEU A 139 -17.34 -0.15 -20.92
CA LEU A 139 -18.06 -1.07 -21.80
C LEU A 139 -17.13 -1.88 -22.72
N ALA A 140 -15.85 -1.47 -22.85
CA ALA A 140 -14.89 -2.11 -23.74
C ALA A 140 -13.73 -2.79 -22.98
N GLY A 141 -13.44 -4.05 -23.35
CA GLY A 141 -12.26 -4.78 -22.90
C GLY A 141 -12.42 -5.55 -21.58
N TRP A 142 -11.28 -5.99 -21.02
CA TRP A 142 -11.20 -6.70 -19.75
C TRP A 142 -10.87 -5.72 -18.61
N PRO A 143 -11.31 -5.98 -17.37
CA PRO A 143 -10.93 -5.16 -16.21
C PRO A 143 -9.40 -5.08 -16.03
N VAL A 144 -8.71 -6.18 -16.36
CA VAL A 144 -7.26 -6.32 -16.37
C VAL A 144 -6.71 -6.13 -17.79
N ARG A 145 -5.75 -5.21 -17.96
CA ARG A 145 -5.08 -4.96 -19.23
C ARG A 145 -3.67 -5.53 -19.21
N THR A 146 -3.23 -6.08 -20.33
CA THR A 146 -1.84 -6.55 -20.50
C THR A 146 -0.94 -5.38 -20.92
N PRO A 147 0.14 -5.11 -20.17
CA PRO A 147 1.13 -4.11 -20.55
C PRO A 147 1.76 -4.43 -21.92
N PRO A 148 2.23 -3.40 -22.65
CA PRO A 148 2.99 -3.61 -23.88
C PRO A 148 4.19 -4.54 -23.66
N GLY A 149 4.44 -5.45 -24.60
CA GLY A 149 5.57 -6.40 -24.53
C GLY A 149 5.40 -7.55 -23.53
N ARG A 150 4.28 -7.63 -22.81
CA ARG A 150 4.00 -8.73 -21.87
C ARG A 150 3.07 -9.78 -22.45
N ARG A 151 3.25 -11.04 -22.05
CA ARG A 151 2.35 -12.14 -22.39
C ARG A 151 0.97 -11.90 -21.76
N ARG A 152 -0.09 -12.04 -22.56
CA ARG A 152 -1.47 -11.89 -22.07
C ARG A 152 -1.81 -12.99 -21.05
N LEU A 153 -2.42 -12.60 -19.94
CA LEU A 153 -2.97 -13.56 -18.98
C LEU A 153 -4.14 -14.34 -19.61
N PRO A 154 -4.36 -15.61 -19.22
CA PRO A 154 -5.51 -16.41 -19.64
C PRO A 154 -6.84 -15.70 -19.34
N ARG A 155 -7.90 -15.99 -20.11
CA ARG A 155 -9.22 -15.34 -19.91
C ARG A 155 -9.74 -15.46 -18.48
N ARG A 156 -9.59 -16.64 -17.86
CA ARG A 156 -9.99 -16.93 -16.46
C ARG A 156 -9.18 -16.15 -15.41
N ALA A 157 -8.03 -15.60 -15.79
CA ALA A 157 -7.18 -14.76 -14.95
C ALA A 157 -7.46 -13.26 -15.12
N ARG A 158 -8.30 -12.86 -16.09
CA ARG A 158 -8.63 -11.45 -16.36
C ARG A 158 -9.99 -11.03 -15.81
N VAL A 159 -10.66 -11.91 -15.08
CA VAL A 159 -11.92 -11.64 -14.37
C VAL A 159 -11.63 -11.29 -12.93
N LEU A 160 -12.50 -10.50 -12.32
CA LEU A 160 -12.48 -10.19 -10.90
C LEU A 160 -13.20 -11.27 -10.10
N LYS A 161 -12.64 -11.64 -8.94
CA LYS A 161 -13.21 -12.61 -7.99
C LYS A 161 -13.84 -11.88 -6.82
N ALA A 162 -15.02 -12.33 -6.41
CA ALA A 162 -15.66 -11.96 -5.16
C ALA A 162 -15.38 -13.09 -4.17
N VAL A 163 -14.84 -12.76 -3.00
CA VAL A 163 -14.46 -13.72 -1.97
C VAL A 163 -14.96 -13.22 -0.61
N ASP A 164 -15.34 -14.13 0.27
CA ASP A 164 -15.58 -13.81 1.68
C ASP A 164 -14.25 -13.68 2.45
N SER A 165 -14.34 -13.26 3.72
CA SER A 165 -13.19 -13.06 4.60
C SER A 165 -12.40 -14.34 4.88
N GLY A 166 -13.07 -15.49 5.00
CA GLY A 166 -12.42 -16.77 5.25
C GLY A 166 -11.58 -17.24 4.08
N THR A 167 -12.15 -17.14 2.87
CA THR A 167 -11.43 -17.40 1.61
C THR A 167 -10.25 -16.44 1.45
N LEU A 168 -10.44 -15.16 1.75
CA LEU A 168 -9.35 -14.18 1.66
C LEU A 168 -8.20 -14.50 2.61
N ARG A 169 -8.50 -14.88 3.87
CA ARG A 169 -7.51 -15.30 4.86
C ARG A 169 -6.70 -16.49 4.37
N ALA A 170 -7.36 -17.53 3.88
CA ALA A 170 -6.69 -18.71 3.34
C ALA A 170 -5.70 -18.37 2.21
N LEU A 171 -6.01 -17.36 1.37
CA LEU A 171 -5.10 -16.89 0.33
C LEU A 171 -3.85 -16.19 0.90
N TYR A 172 -4.01 -15.40 1.98
CA TYR A 172 -2.87 -14.79 2.66
C TYR A 172 -1.99 -15.82 3.36
N GLU A 173 -2.61 -16.81 4.02
CA GLU A 173 -1.90 -17.94 4.65
C GLU A 173 -1.14 -18.77 3.61
N GLU A 174 -1.74 -19.05 2.45
CA GLU A 174 -1.04 -19.73 1.35
C GLU A 174 0.17 -18.93 0.88
N ALA A 175 0.01 -17.61 0.69
CA ALA A 175 1.09 -16.74 0.22
C ALA A 175 2.26 -16.68 1.23
N GLU A 176 1.96 -16.66 2.52
CA GLU A 176 2.95 -16.70 3.60
C GLU A 176 3.64 -18.07 3.67
N HIS A 177 2.88 -19.16 3.70
CA HIS A 177 3.40 -20.53 3.75
C HIS A 177 4.37 -20.81 2.58
N ARG A 178 4.00 -20.37 1.37
CA ARG A 178 4.82 -20.52 0.16
C ARG A 178 5.87 -19.41 -0.02
N ARG A 179 5.94 -18.43 0.89
CA ARG A 179 6.87 -17.29 0.85
C ARG A 179 6.84 -16.55 -0.49
N LEU A 180 5.64 -16.34 -1.06
CA LEU A 180 5.48 -15.72 -2.39
C LEU A 180 5.88 -14.24 -2.42
N GLY A 181 6.07 -13.63 -1.25
CA GLY A 181 6.31 -12.20 -1.08
C GLY A 181 5.02 -11.40 -1.25
N LEU A 182 4.98 -10.20 -0.68
CA LEU A 182 3.83 -9.27 -0.71
C LEU A 182 2.56 -9.78 0.01
N GLY A 183 2.34 -9.26 1.21
CA GLY A 183 1.15 -9.51 2.01
C GLY A 183 1.39 -10.55 3.09
N LYS A 184 1.71 -10.12 4.30
CA LYS A 184 1.55 -10.95 5.51
C LYS A 184 0.16 -10.67 6.05
N GLY A 185 -0.76 -11.59 5.85
CA GLY A 185 -2.13 -11.49 6.37
C GLY A 185 -2.23 -11.96 7.82
N GLY A 186 -1.21 -11.66 8.65
CA GLY A 186 -1.16 -12.11 10.03
C GLY A 186 -2.31 -11.54 10.88
N ALA A 187 -2.28 -11.82 12.17
CA ALA A 187 -3.37 -11.53 13.13
C ALA A 187 -4.03 -10.15 13.02
N TRP A 188 -3.30 -9.12 12.56
CA TRP A 188 -3.86 -7.80 12.29
C TRP A 188 -5.00 -7.83 11.25
N LEU A 189 -4.88 -8.62 10.18
CA LEU A 189 -5.88 -8.67 9.12
C LEU A 189 -7.16 -9.32 9.64
N ASP A 190 -7.02 -10.33 10.49
CA ASP A 190 -8.14 -11.05 11.10
C ASP A 190 -8.95 -10.19 12.05
N THR A 191 -8.28 -9.38 12.86
CA THR A 191 -8.95 -8.45 13.78
C THR A 191 -9.77 -7.40 13.02
N HIS A 192 -9.35 -7.05 11.81
CA HIS A 192 -9.74 -5.79 11.19
C HIS A 192 -10.52 -5.94 9.88
N LEU A 193 -10.58 -7.13 9.30
CA LEU A 193 -11.49 -7.41 8.20
C LEU A 193 -12.94 -7.48 8.71
N MET A 194 -13.85 -6.91 7.93
CA MET A 194 -15.28 -7.09 8.20
C MET A 194 -15.68 -8.53 7.87
N SER A 195 -16.00 -9.34 8.89
CA SER A 195 -16.23 -10.79 8.78
C SER A 195 -17.18 -11.17 7.64
N ASP A 196 -18.30 -10.45 7.52
CA ASP A 196 -19.39 -10.80 6.59
C ASP A 196 -19.31 -10.00 5.27
N ALA A 197 -18.20 -9.31 5.03
CA ALA A 197 -18.02 -8.54 3.82
C ALA A 197 -17.59 -9.42 2.63
N THR A 198 -18.05 -9.02 1.45
CA THR A 198 -17.42 -9.45 0.20
C THR A 198 -16.20 -8.58 -0.09
N HIS A 199 -15.07 -9.22 -0.30
CA HIS A 199 -13.84 -8.63 -0.81
C HIS A 199 -13.66 -8.95 -2.28
N PHE A 200 -12.82 -8.17 -2.96
CA PHE A 200 -12.59 -8.34 -4.38
C PHE A 200 -11.11 -8.48 -4.70
N LEU A 201 -10.78 -9.43 -5.57
CA LEU A 201 -9.43 -9.77 -5.96
C LEU A 201 -9.33 -9.81 -7.48
N PHE A 202 -8.27 -9.23 -8.06
CA PHE A 202 -7.99 -9.38 -9.49
C PHE A 202 -6.49 -9.16 -9.82
N PRO A 203 -5.90 -9.87 -10.80
CA PRO A 203 -4.54 -9.66 -11.24
C PRO A 203 -4.40 -8.26 -11.84
N ASP A 204 -3.84 -7.33 -11.10
CA ASP A 204 -3.52 -5.98 -11.57
C ASP A 204 -2.06 -5.66 -11.22
N PRO A 205 -1.12 -6.55 -11.63
CA PRO A 205 0.28 -6.37 -11.31
C PRO A 205 0.80 -5.09 -11.96
N ALA A 206 1.74 -4.43 -11.30
CA ALA A 206 2.58 -3.46 -11.99
C ALA A 206 3.42 -4.16 -13.06
N ASP A 207 3.90 -3.44 -14.08
CA ASP A 207 4.65 -4.03 -15.21
C ASP A 207 5.86 -4.88 -14.77
N TYR A 208 6.47 -4.56 -13.64
CA TYR A 208 7.63 -5.29 -13.08
C TYR A 208 7.24 -6.51 -12.22
N TYR A 209 5.97 -6.64 -11.85
CA TYR A 209 5.39 -7.84 -11.22
C TYR A 209 4.52 -8.64 -12.19
N TRP A 210 4.57 -8.34 -13.49
CA TRP A 210 3.84 -9.14 -14.46
C TRP A 210 4.33 -10.60 -14.41
N PRO A 211 3.42 -11.58 -14.41
CA PRO A 211 3.79 -12.99 -14.33
C PRO A 211 4.75 -13.37 -15.44
N ASP A 212 5.86 -13.99 -15.04
CA ASP A 212 7.00 -14.30 -15.89
C ASP A 212 7.65 -15.57 -15.33
N PRO A 213 7.25 -16.76 -15.84
CA PRO A 213 7.77 -18.03 -15.39
C PRO A 213 9.29 -18.13 -15.51
N ASP A 214 9.84 -17.55 -16.59
CA ASP A 214 11.27 -17.57 -16.88
C ASP A 214 12.06 -16.73 -15.87
N ALA A 215 11.42 -15.70 -15.29
CA ALA A 215 11.98 -14.87 -14.24
C ALA A 215 11.72 -15.40 -12.81
N GLY A 216 11.31 -16.67 -12.67
CA GLY A 216 11.11 -17.33 -11.38
C GLY A 216 9.92 -16.79 -10.57
N ARG A 217 8.92 -16.19 -11.23
CA ARG A 217 7.68 -15.70 -10.58
C ARG A 217 6.49 -16.57 -11.00
N PRO A 218 6.26 -17.71 -10.32
CA PRO A 218 5.17 -18.62 -10.65
C PRO A 218 3.79 -18.14 -10.17
N TRP A 219 3.70 -16.97 -9.54
CA TRP A 219 2.50 -16.42 -8.91
C TRP A 219 2.03 -15.12 -9.58
N TRP A 220 0.78 -14.73 -9.31
CA TRP A 220 0.17 -13.49 -9.79
C TRP A 220 0.08 -12.48 -8.67
N GLN A 221 0.55 -11.25 -8.92
CA GLN A 221 0.24 -10.14 -8.03
C GLN A 221 -1.20 -9.70 -8.28
N CYS A 222 -2.05 -9.94 -7.30
CA CYS A 222 -3.42 -9.49 -7.33
C CYS A 222 -3.59 -8.23 -6.51
N ARG A 223 -4.39 -7.31 -7.03
CA ARG A 223 -4.95 -6.20 -6.26
C ARG A 223 -6.14 -6.73 -5.47
N VAL A 224 -6.20 -6.38 -4.19
CA VAL A 224 -7.36 -6.64 -3.33
C VAL A 224 -8.06 -5.33 -2.98
N LEU A 225 -9.38 -5.32 -3.04
CA LEU A 225 -10.23 -4.30 -2.45
C LEU A 225 -10.90 -4.91 -1.23
N LEU A 226 -10.45 -4.47 -0.07
CA LEU A 226 -10.87 -4.93 1.24
C LEU A 226 -11.94 -4.01 1.80
N ARG A 227 -12.79 -4.57 2.65
CA ARG A 227 -13.70 -3.82 3.50
C ARG A 227 -13.28 -4.08 4.93
N MET A 228 -12.91 -3.02 5.62
CA MET A 228 -12.43 -3.09 6.99
C MET A 228 -13.62 -3.04 7.96
N VAL A 229 -13.38 -3.40 9.22
CA VAL A 229 -14.39 -3.47 10.29
C VAL A 229 -15.11 -2.14 10.53
N ASP A 230 -14.44 -1.01 10.28
CA ASP A 230 -15.00 0.36 10.31
C ASP A 230 -15.81 0.72 9.06
N GLY A 231 -15.98 -0.22 8.12
CA GLY A 231 -16.66 -0.03 6.86
C GLY A 231 -15.82 0.62 5.76
N GLU A 232 -14.59 1.07 6.05
CA GLU A 232 -13.70 1.68 5.07
C GLU A 232 -13.27 0.68 3.99
N GLN A 233 -13.03 1.20 2.79
CA GLN A 233 -12.47 0.43 1.69
C GLN A 233 -10.97 0.69 1.57
N VAL A 234 -10.21 -0.39 1.57
CA VAL A 234 -8.76 -0.33 1.55
C VAL A 234 -8.23 -1.19 0.41
N ASN A 235 -7.19 -0.69 -0.25
CA ASN A 235 -6.53 -1.37 -1.34
C ASN A 235 -5.31 -2.15 -0.83
N GLY A 236 -5.08 -3.35 -1.33
CA GLY A 236 -3.92 -4.14 -0.98
C GLY A 236 -3.34 -4.85 -2.19
N LEU A 237 -2.22 -5.53 -1.94
CA LEU A 237 -1.58 -6.43 -2.88
C LEU A 237 -1.42 -7.79 -2.20
N LEU A 238 -1.67 -8.84 -2.96
CA LEU A 238 -1.57 -10.23 -2.51
C LEU A 238 -1.00 -11.07 -3.65
N ALA A 239 0.03 -11.87 -3.37
CA ALA A 239 0.49 -12.88 -4.29
C ALA A 239 -0.42 -14.12 -4.24
N VAL A 240 -0.89 -14.59 -5.38
CA VAL A 240 -1.79 -15.75 -5.47
C VAL A 240 -1.30 -16.71 -6.55
N MET A 241 -1.34 -18.02 -6.26
CA MET A 241 -1.01 -19.03 -7.27
C MET A 241 -2.04 -19.03 -8.41
N PRO A 242 -1.60 -19.23 -9.68
CA PRO A 242 -2.50 -19.27 -10.83
C PRO A 242 -3.65 -20.27 -10.67
N GLU A 243 -3.35 -21.46 -10.14
CA GLU A 243 -4.30 -22.56 -9.96
C GLU A 243 -5.35 -22.19 -8.92
N THR A 244 -4.90 -21.68 -7.76
CA THR A 244 -5.78 -21.19 -6.69
C THR A 244 -6.69 -20.08 -7.23
N TYR A 245 -6.14 -19.09 -7.95
CA TYR A 245 -6.95 -18.00 -8.49
C TYR A 245 -8.00 -18.48 -9.51
N VAL A 246 -7.62 -19.41 -10.39
CA VAL A 246 -8.53 -19.94 -11.41
C VAL A 246 -9.68 -20.72 -10.78
N ALA A 247 -9.43 -21.43 -9.68
CA ALA A 247 -10.43 -22.18 -8.92
C ALA A 247 -11.48 -21.29 -8.23
N LEU A 248 -11.15 -20.02 -7.91
CA LEU A 248 -12.09 -19.11 -7.28
C LEU A 248 -13.32 -18.83 -8.18
N PRO A 249 -14.52 -18.67 -7.61
CA PRO A 249 -15.72 -18.38 -8.38
C PRO A 249 -15.67 -16.98 -9.02
N SER A 250 -16.23 -16.86 -10.22
CA SER A 250 -16.34 -15.58 -10.96
C SER A 250 -17.81 -15.20 -11.14
N THR A 251 -18.46 -14.79 -10.04
CA THR A 251 -19.91 -14.48 -10.00
C THR A 251 -20.25 -13.03 -10.34
N VAL A 252 -19.26 -12.14 -10.40
CA VAL A 252 -19.51 -10.71 -10.61
C VAL A 252 -19.78 -10.42 -12.09
N PRO A 253 -20.91 -9.77 -12.46
CA PRO A 253 -21.18 -9.38 -13.83
C PRO A 253 -20.11 -8.43 -14.40
N ARG A 254 -19.78 -8.58 -15.69
CA ARG A 254 -18.67 -7.86 -16.33
C ARG A 254 -18.69 -6.33 -16.16
N PRO A 255 -19.83 -5.62 -16.29
CA PRO A 255 -19.87 -4.18 -16.04
C PRO A 255 -19.49 -3.82 -14.60
N ARG A 256 -19.94 -4.63 -13.63
CA ARG A 256 -19.62 -4.45 -12.21
C ARG A 256 -18.16 -4.76 -11.92
N GLN A 257 -17.54 -5.72 -12.60
CA GLN A 257 -16.10 -5.98 -12.48
C GLN A 257 -15.26 -4.76 -12.85
N HIS A 258 -15.61 -4.05 -13.93
CA HIS A 258 -14.91 -2.83 -14.34
C HIS A 258 -15.02 -1.71 -13.30
N LEU A 259 -16.22 -1.50 -12.76
CA LEU A 259 -16.47 -0.51 -11.71
C LEU A 259 -15.64 -0.80 -10.46
N ILE A 260 -15.63 -2.04 -9.99
CA ILE A 260 -14.89 -2.44 -8.80
C ILE A 260 -13.38 -2.34 -9.04
N ALA A 261 -12.89 -2.85 -10.18
CA ALA A 261 -11.47 -2.78 -10.50
C ALA A 261 -10.97 -1.33 -10.58
N ARG A 262 -11.80 -0.43 -11.11
CA ARG A 262 -11.51 1.00 -11.13
C ARG A 262 -11.57 1.62 -9.74
N THR A 263 -12.56 1.26 -8.94
CA THR A 263 -12.68 1.69 -7.54
C THR A 263 -11.41 1.34 -6.79
N ALA A 264 -10.98 0.07 -6.86
CA ALA A 264 -9.75 -0.39 -6.23
C ALA A 264 -8.51 0.40 -6.68
N ARG A 265 -8.39 0.75 -7.97
CA ARG A 265 -7.25 1.56 -8.48
C ARG A 265 -7.28 3.02 -8.01
N LEU A 266 -8.47 3.55 -7.71
CA LEU A 266 -8.67 4.93 -7.26
C LEU A 266 -8.71 5.04 -5.73
N THR A 267 -8.94 3.94 -5.02
CA THR A 267 -8.85 3.87 -3.56
C THR A 267 -7.43 4.24 -3.13
N GLU A 268 -7.32 5.40 -2.48
CA GLU A 268 -6.04 5.96 -2.06
C GLU A 268 -5.55 5.39 -0.73
N ARG A 269 -6.41 4.76 0.07
CA ARG A 269 -6.04 4.11 1.33
C ARG A 269 -5.56 2.69 1.02
N ASP A 270 -4.37 2.34 1.48
CA ASP A 270 -3.84 0.99 1.34
C ASP A 270 -3.71 0.27 2.69
N THR A 271 -3.51 -1.04 2.65
CA THR A 271 -3.42 -1.89 3.85
C THR A 271 -2.30 -1.46 4.79
N TYR A 272 -1.21 -0.92 4.26
CA TYR A 272 -0.11 -0.40 5.05
C TYR A 272 -0.53 0.84 5.84
N LEU A 273 -1.10 1.85 5.16
CA LEU A 273 -1.56 3.08 5.81
C LEU A 273 -2.66 2.78 6.82
N TRP A 274 -3.57 1.86 6.48
CA TRP A 274 -4.62 1.44 7.39
C TRP A 274 -4.04 0.78 8.64
N GLY A 275 -3.11 -0.18 8.50
CA GLY A 275 -2.48 -0.87 9.63
C GLY A 275 -1.56 0.03 10.48
N ARG A 276 -0.96 1.06 9.88
CA ARG A 276 -0.24 2.11 10.63
C ARG A 276 -1.17 2.86 11.57
N ASP A 277 -2.37 3.20 11.08
CA ASP A 277 -3.36 3.94 11.85
C ASP A 277 -4.11 3.04 12.86
N HIS A 278 -4.11 1.72 12.64
CA HIS A 278 -4.85 0.73 13.44
C HIS A 278 -3.96 -0.45 13.86
N LYS A 279 -3.38 -0.36 15.06
CA LYS A 279 -2.58 -1.45 15.64
C LYS A 279 -3.40 -2.74 15.79
N ALA A 280 -2.75 -3.90 15.86
CA ALA A 280 -3.43 -5.20 15.96
C ALA A 280 -4.34 -5.34 17.20
N GLY A 281 -4.02 -4.65 18.30
CA GLY A 281 -4.85 -4.60 19.51
C GLY A 281 -5.87 -3.46 19.55
N CYS A 282 -6.10 -2.77 18.42
CA CYS A 282 -6.97 -1.59 18.42
C CYS A 282 -8.45 -1.98 18.27
N GLY A 283 -9.24 -1.78 19.31
CA GLY A 283 -10.70 -1.83 19.23
C GLY A 283 -11.32 -0.46 18.92
N PRO A 284 -12.64 -0.39 18.72
CA PRO A 284 -13.38 0.87 18.57
C PRO A 284 -13.06 1.89 19.68
N GLY A 285 -12.94 1.41 20.93
CA GLY A 285 -12.61 2.26 22.09
C GLY A 285 -11.18 2.82 22.11
N THR A 286 -10.24 2.21 21.37
CA THR A 286 -8.82 2.62 21.36
C THR A 286 -8.46 3.43 20.13
N CYS A 287 -9.03 3.09 18.97
CA CYS A 287 -8.79 3.79 17.70
C CYS A 287 -9.88 4.80 17.33
N GLY A 288 -11.01 4.81 18.05
CA GLY A 288 -12.11 5.76 17.82
C GLY A 288 -12.88 5.54 16.51
N TYR A 289 -12.72 4.40 15.84
CA TYR A 289 -13.54 4.08 14.68
C TYR A 289 -14.92 3.60 15.15
N ARG A 290 -15.98 4.10 14.50
CA ARG A 290 -17.36 3.64 14.76
C ARG A 290 -17.61 2.39 13.93
N SER A 291 -18.20 1.37 14.54
CA SER A 291 -18.66 0.22 13.78
C SER A 291 -19.84 0.65 12.88
N PRO A 292 -19.86 0.30 11.59
CA PRO A 292 -21.02 0.56 10.74
C PRO A 292 -22.28 -0.19 11.20
N VAL A 293 -22.14 -1.17 12.11
CA VAL A 293 -23.28 -1.82 12.78
C VAL A 293 -23.92 -0.86 13.79
N GLU A 294 -23.13 -0.09 14.54
CA GLU A 294 -23.64 0.95 15.45
C GLU A 294 -24.31 2.09 14.67
N GLU A 295 -23.77 2.44 13.49
CA GLU A 295 -24.34 3.47 12.63
C GLU A 295 -25.69 3.08 12.01
N ARG A 296 -26.03 1.78 11.98
CA ARG A 296 -27.37 1.26 11.61
C ARG A 296 -28.31 1.08 12.81
N LEU A 297 -27.76 0.89 14.00
CA LEU A 297 -28.52 0.74 15.25
C LEU A 297 -28.88 2.07 15.90
N PHE A 298 -28.22 3.15 15.51
CA PHE A 298 -28.74 4.51 15.67
C PHE A 298 -29.49 4.91 14.39
N PRO A 299 -30.79 4.58 14.23
CA PRO A 299 -31.61 5.42 13.37
C PRO A 299 -31.48 6.84 13.92
N LEU A 300 -31.45 7.82 13.02
CA LEU A 300 -31.63 9.23 13.34
C LEU A 300 -32.79 9.32 14.34
N LEU A 301 -32.49 9.42 15.64
CA LEU A 301 -33.48 9.81 16.62
C LEU A 301 -33.92 11.19 16.13
N PRO A 302 -35.20 11.38 15.78
CA PRO A 302 -35.68 12.73 15.49
C PRO A 302 -35.37 13.58 16.72
N ASP A 303 -34.83 14.77 16.47
CA ASP A 303 -34.61 15.77 17.51
C ASP A 303 -35.93 15.95 18.28
N PRO A 304 -35.97 15.77 19.61
CA PRO A 304 -37.19 15.88 20.37
C PRO A 304 -37.46 17.36 20.67
N GLN A 305 -37.60 18.22 19.66
CA GLN A 305 -38.11 19.58 19.82
C GLN A 305 -38.90 20.00 18.57
N ASP A 306 -40.21 19.78 18.63
CA ASP A 306 -41.24 20.75 18.28
C ASP A 306 -42.59 20.11 18.63
N GLY A 307 -42.92 20.19 19.93
CA GLY A 307 -44.29 19.98 20.38
C GLY A 307 -45.15 21.15 19.90
N PRO A 308 -46.41 20.91 19.49
CA PRO A 308 -47.33 21.99 19.18
C PRO A 308 -47.79 22.61 20.50
N ASP A 309 -47.33 23.83 20.80
CA ASP A 309 -48.08 24.70 21.70
C ASP A 309 -49.38 25.08 20.98
N GLN A 310 -50.43 24.42 21.43
CA GLN A 310 -51.80 24.88 21.31
C GLN A 310 -52.00 26.00 22.33
N ASP A 311 -52.33 27.19 21.85
CA ASP A 311 -53.38 28.07 22.38
C ASP A 311 -53.69 29.17 21.33
#